data_AF-A0A838D950-F1
#
_entry.id   AF-A0A838D950-F1
#
_cell.length_a   1.000
_cell.length_b   1.000
_cell.length_c   1.000
_cell.angle_alpha   90.00
_cell.angle_beta   90.00
_cell.angle_gamma   90.00
#
_symmetry.space_group_name_H-M   'P 1'
#
loop_
_entity.id
_entity.type
_entity.pdbx_description
1 polymer ?
#
loop_
_entity_poly.entity_id
_entity_poly.type
_entity_poly.pdbx_seq_one_letter_code
_entity_poly.pdbx_strand_id
1 'polypeptide(L)'
;MITYSTQVIDCLAAWTQKLQKCNGDPECIRQSGQELRKSLDDVFPPSNKLEFDNDKINYIFSSIFFLSNRLSKALIGLAETDNAINKLVAKERQTVKNTFEDKDIKEFQTILDQILSDHY
;
A
#
# COMPACT_ATOMS: atom_id res chain seq x y z
N MET A 1 -13.91 4.25 28.96
CA MET A 1 -12.86 4.99 28.23
C MET A 1 -12.33 4.05 27.14
N ILE A 2 -12.86 4.18 25.91
CA ILE A 2 -12.60 3.31 24.72
C ILE A 2 -12.38 4.21 23.47
N THR A 3 -11.94 5.45 23.69
CA THR A 3 -12.05 6.50 22.67
C THR A 3 -11.04 6.31 21.55
N TYR A 4 -9.77 6.04 21.89
CA TYR A 4 -8.70 5.86 20.90
C TYR A 4 -8.87 4.61 20.06
N SER A 5 -9.23 3.48 20.66
CA SER A 5 -9.44 2.23 19.91
C SER A 5 -10.58 2.36 18.91
N THR A 6 -11.68 3.02 19.29
CA THR A 6 -12.82 3.26 18.40
C THR A 6 -12.41 4.18 17.26
N GLN A 7 -11.70 5.27 17.57
CA GLN A 7 -11.24 6.22 16.56
C GLN A 7 -10.25 5.59 15.57
N VAL A 8 -9.30 4.77 16.04
CA VAL A 8 -8.37 4.03 15.16
C VAL A 8 -9.12 3.04 14.28
N ILE A 9 -10.12 2.34 14.81
CA ILE A 9 -10.98 1.43 14.03
C ILE A 9 -11.71 2.21 12.94
N ASP A 10 -12.23 3.40 13.25
CA ASP A 10 -12.90 4.27 12.27
C ASP A 10 -11.93 4.72 11.16
N CYS A 11 -10.69 5.08 11.51
CA CYS A 11 -9.65 5.40 10.53
C CYS A 11 -9.40 4.24 9.57
N LEU A 12 -9.23 3.02 10.11
CA LEU A 12 -8.97 1.82 9.33
C LEU A 12 -10.18 1.43 8.46
N ALA A 13 -11.40 1.57 8.98
CA ALA A 13 -12.62 1.28 8.24
C ALA A 13 -12.80 2.26 7.06
N ALA A 14 -12.61 3.56 7.29
CA ALA A 14 -12.68 4.58 6.24
C ALA A 14 -11.62 4.36 5.16
N TRP A 15 -10.38 4.05 5.57
CA TRP A 15 -9.30 3.71 4.66
C TRP A 15 -9.62 2.47 3.81
N THR A 16 -10.13 1.40 4.43
CA THR A 16 -10.50 0.16 3.73
C THR A 16 -11.60 0.39 2.69
N GLN A 17 -12.62 1.19 3.03
CA GLN A 17 -13.68 1.55 2.08
C GLN A 17 -13.14 2.38 0.91
N LYS A 18 -12.15 3.24 1.15
CA LYS A 18 -11.52 4.03 0.10
C LYS A 18 -10.63 3.18 -0.81
N LEU A 19 -9.85 2.27 -0.22
CA LEU A 19 -9.05 1.28 -0.96
C LEU A 19 -9.89 0.46 -1.93
N GLN A 20 -11.06 -0.01 -1.49
CA GLN A 20 -11.98 -0.77 -2.35
C GLN A 20 -12.43 0.02 -3.58
N LYS A 21 -12.48 1.35 -3.50
CA LYS A 21 -12.86 2.22 -4.62
C LYS A 21 -11.70 2.52 -5.57
N CYS A 22 -10.45 2.24 -5.16
CA CYS A 22 -9.29 2.52 -6.00
C CYS A 22 -9.16 1.56 -7.18
N ASN A 23 -9.81 0.39 -7.19
CA ASN A 23 -9.78 -0.57 -8.30
C ASN A 23 -8.36 -0.85 -8.84
N GLY A 24 -7.35 -0.89 -7.97
CA GLY A 24 -5.96 -1.12 -8.36
C GLY A 24 -5.26 0.10 -8.97
N ASP A 25 -5.78 1.32 -8.88
CA ASP A 25 -5.04 2.53 -9.26
C ASP A 25 -3.95 2.86 -8.23
N PRO A 26 -2.64 2.81 -8.58
CA PRO A 26 -1.54 3.03 -7.66
C PRO A 26 -1.58 4.41 -6.99
N GLU A 27 -1.99 5.44 -7.72
CA GLU A 27 -2.02 6.82 -7.21
C GLU A 27 -3.16 7.01 -6.20
N CYS A 28 -4.34 6.45 -6.47
CA CYS A 28 -5.44 6.37 -5.49
C CYS A 28 -5.04 5.60 -4.23
N ILE A 29 -4.34 4.47 -4.35
CA ILE A 29 -3.88 3.67 -3.20
C ILE A 29 -2.88 4.48 -2.36
N ARG A 30 -1.95 5.17 -3.02
CA ARG A 30 -0.96 6.05 -2.37
C ARG A 30 -1.63 7.18 -1.60
N GLN A 31 -2.59 7.87 -2.22
CA GLN A 31 -3.37 8.94 -1.57
C GLN A 31 -4.19 8.41 -0.39
N SER A 32 -4.80 7.22 -0.54
CA SER A 32 -5.54 6.57 0.54
C SER A 32 -4.64 6.25 1.74
N GLY A 33 -3.40 5.82 1.51
CA GLY A 33 -2.40 5.62 2.56
C GLY A 33 -2.01 6.92 3.30
N GLN A 34 -1.88 8.04 2.57
CA GLN A 34 -1.61 9.35 3.18
C GLN A 34 -2.76 9.82 4.07
N GLU A 35 -4.00 9.56 3.65
CA GLU A 35 -5.18 9.89 4.45
C GLU A 35 -5.32 9.02 5.69
N LEU A 36 -5.01 7.73 5.60
CA LEU A 36 -4.95 6.88 6.79
C LEU A 36 -3.92 7.43 7.79
N ARG A 37 -2.73 7.79 7.31
CA ARG A 37 -1.69 8.38 8.16
C ARG A 37 -2.18 9.65 8.84
N LYS A 38 -2.76 10.57 8.07
CA LYS A 38 -3.31 11.83 8.61
C LYS A 38 -4.40 11.55 9.65
N SER A 39 -5.31 10.62 9.36
CA SER A 39 -6.40 10.26 10.26
C SER A 39 -5.87 9.66 11.57
N LEU A 40 -4.82 8.84 11.51
CA LEU A 40 -4.15 8.33 12.70
C LEU A 40 -3.42 9.45 13.46
N ASP A 41 -2.73 10.35 12.76
CA ASP A 41 -2.07 11.52 13.35
C ASP A 41 -3.06 12.45 14.08
N ASP A 42 -4.29 12.60 13.59
CA ASP A 42 -5.35 13.39 14.25
C ASP A 42 -5.92 12.71 15.51
N VAL A 43 -5.90 11.37 15.54
CA VAL A 43 -6.38 10.57 16.69
C VAL A 43 -5.34 10.55 17.82
N PHE A 44 -4.05 10.56 17.48
CA PHE A 44 -3.00 10.51 18.48
C PHE A 44 -2.55 11.92 18.91
N PRO A 45 -2.44 12.20 20.22
CA PRO A 45 -1.87 13.45 20.69
C PRO A 45 -0.44 13.64 20.16
N PRO A 46 0.01 14.88 19.93
CA PRO A 46 1.40 15.14 19.61
C PRO A 46 2.30 14.62 20.73
N SER A 47 3.41 14.00 20.35
CA SER A 47 4.33 13.26 21.25
C SER A 47 4.88 14.09 22.42
N ASN A 48 4.80 15.42 22.33
CA ASN A 48 5.18 16.35 23.39
C ASN A 48 4.13 16.52 24.51
N LYS A 49 2.91 15.99 24.36
CA LYS A 49 1.81 16.06 25.34
C LYS A 49 1.54 14.75 26.08
N LEU A 50 2.21 13.67 25.70
CA LEU A 50 2.06 12.34 26.30
C LEU A 50 3.26 12.02 27.20
N GLU A 51 3.29 12.58 28.42
CA GLU A 51 4.14 12.06 29.50
C GLU A 51 3.44 10.86 30.16
N PHE A 52 3.47 9.70 29.52
CA PHE A 52 2.99 8.43 30.09
C PHE A 52 3.93 7.33 29.65
N ASP A 53 4.41 6.47 30.56
CA ASP A 53 5.26 5.26 30.32
C ASP A 53 5.50 4.98 28.82
N ASN A 54 6.43 5.78 28.29
CA ASN A 54 6.44 6.27 26.92
C ASN A 54 6.63 5.13 25.92
N ASP A 55 7.34 4.09 26.34
CA ASP A 55 7.84 3.07 25.43
C ASP A 55 6.74 2.13 24.95
N LYS A 56 5.80 1.71 25.80
CA LYS A 56 4.77 0.73 25.39
C LYS A 56 3.73 1.33 24.46
N ILE A 57 3.28 2.55 24.75
CA ILE A 57 2.29 3.26 23.93
C ILE A 57 2.92 3.67 22.60
N ASN A 58 4.14 4.24 22.63
CA ASN A 58 4.85 4.56 21.40
C ASN A 58 5.18 3.32 20.59
N TYR A 59 5.50 2.19 21.24
CA TYR A 59 5.75 0.93 20.55
C TYR A 59 4.50 0.44 19.80
N ILE A 60 3.33 0.48 20.45
CA ILE A 60 2.07 0.07 19.82
C ILE A 60 1.74 1.00 18.64
N PHE A 61 1.83 2.31 18.82
CA PHE A 61 1.53 3.27 17.73
C PHE A 61 2.52 3.17 16.58
N SER A 62 3.81 3.08 16.88
CA SER A 62 4.86 2.88 15.87
C SER A 62 4.63 1.58 15.10
N SER A 63 4.18 0.51 15.78
CA SER A 63 3.83 -0.76 15.14
C SER A 63 2.63 -0.61 14.19
N ILE A 64 1.57 0.08 14.60
CA ILE A 64 0.39 0.34 13.75
C ILE A 64 0.78 1.16 12.51
N PHE A 65 1.55 2.23 12.68
CA PHE A 65 2.04 3.04 11.56
C PHE A 65 2.93 2.24 10.61
N PHE A 66 3.86 1.45 11.15
CA PHE A 66 4.76 0.62 10.36
C PHE A 66 4.00 -0.42 9.52
N LEU A 67 3.06 -1.14 10.15
CA LEU A 67 2.26 -2.17 9.47
C LEU A 67 1.34 -1.56 8.42
N SER A 68 0.69 -0.43 8.71
CA SER A 68 -0.18 0.27 7.77
C SER A 68 0.59 0.75 6.53
N ASN A 69 1.77 1.31 6.73
CA ASN A 69 2.64 1.75 5.63
C ASN A 69 3.10 0.57 4.77
N ARG A 70 3.52 -0.54 5.39
CA ARG A 70 3.94 -1.74 4.68
C ARG A 70 2.81 -2.37 3.88
N LEU A 71 1.60 -2.40 4.44
CA LEU A 71 0.41 -2.87 3.75
C LEU A 71 0.06 -2.00 2.54
N SER A 72 0.12 -0.67 2.67
CA SER A 72 -0.08 0.24 1.52
C SER A 72 0.93 0.00 0.40
N LYS A 73 2.22 -0.16 0.71
CA LYS A 73 3.24 -0.48 -0.31
C LYS A 73 2.99 -1.82 -1.00
N ALA A 74 2.62 -2.85 -0.24
CA ALA A 74 2.30 -4.16 -0.81
C ALA A 74 1.10 -4.09 -1.77
N LEU A 75 0.08 -3.28 -1.46
CA LEU A 75 -1.07 -3.06 -2.34
C LEU A 75 -0.68 -2.31 -3.63
N ILE A 76 0.21 -1.32 -3.54
CA ILE A 76 0.75 -0.61 -4.72
C ILE A 76 1.54 -1.58 -5.61
N GLY A 77 2.49 -2.33 -5.05
CA GLY A 77 3.28 -3.30 -5.81
C GLY A 77 2.41 -4.38 -6.46
N LEU A 78 1.36 -4.84 -5.78
CA LEU A 78 0.39 -5.78 -6.36
C LEU A 78 -0.36 -5.17 -7.55
N ALA A 79 -0.82 -3.92 -7.42
CA ALA A 79 -1.50 -3.18 -8.49
C ALA A 79 -0.59 -2.96 -9.72
N GLU A 80 0.68 -2.59 -9.50
CA GLU A 80 1.65 -2.44 -10.58
C GLU A 80 1.98 -3.78 -11.26
N THR A 81 2.07 -4.86 -10.48
CA THR A 81 2.26 -6.21 -11.01
C THR A 81 1.08 -6.65 -11.87
N ASP A 82 -0.16 -6.44 -11.41
CA ASP A 82 -1.37 -6.77 -12.17
C ASP A 82 -1.42 -5.97 -13.49
N ASN A 83 -1.06 -4.69 -13.46
CA ASN A 83 -0.93 -3.87 -14.67
C ASN A 83 0.14 -4.40 -15.63
N ALA A 84 1.30 -4.82 -15.12
CA ALA A 84 2.37 -5.39 -15.94
C ALA A 84 1.95 -6.72 -16.60
N ILE A 85 1.28 -7.60 -15.86
CA ILE A 85 0.72 -8.85 -16.40
C ILE A 85 -0.34 -8.56 -17.47
N ASN A 86 -1.27 -7.65 -17.21
CA ASN A 86 -2.31 -7.28 -18.17
C ASN A 86 -1.73 -6.69 -19.46
N LYS A 87 -0.67 -5.88 -19.38
CA LYS A 87 0.06 -5.39 -20.56
C LYS A 87 0.74 -6.50 -21.34
N LEU A 88 1.36 -7.48 -20.66
CA LEU A 88 2.01 -8.62 -21.29
C LEU A 88 0.99 -9.51 -22.04
N VAL A 89 -0.14 -9.83 -21.39
CA VAL A 89 -1.23 -10.61 -22.00
C VAL A 89 -1.88 -9.85 -23.17
N ALA A 90 -2.03 -8.52 -23.05
CA ALA A 90 -2.56 -7.70 -24.14
C ALA A 90 -1.62 -7.66 -25.35
N LYS A 91 -0.30 -7.59 -25.12
CA LYS A 91 0.73 -7.72 -26.18
C LYS A 91 0.62 -9.09 -26.87
N GLU A 92 0.53 -10.19 -26.10
CA GLU A 92 0.39 -11.56 -26.64
C GLU A 92 -0.86 -11.75 -27.52
N ARG A 93 -1.99 -11.16 -27.13
CA ARG A 93 -3.23 -11.20 -27.94
C ARG A 93 -3.12 -10.42 -29.25
N GLN A 94 -2.24 -9.43 -29.33
CA GLN A 94 -1.98 -8.65 -30.55
C GLN A 94 -0.96 -9.36 -31.46
N THR A 95 0.00 -10.08 -30.90
CA THR A 95 0.96 -10.93 -31.65
C THR A 95 0.39 -12.32 -31.92
N VAL A 96 -0.64 -12.39 -32.77
CA VAL A 96 -1.01 -13.65 -33.43
C VAL A 96 0.17 -14.09 -34.31
N LYS A 97 0.86 -15.16 -33.88
CA LYS A 97 2.08 -15.78 -34.45
C LYS A 97 3.39 -15.05 -34.16
N ASN A 98 4.06 -15.41 -33.07
CA ASN A 98 5.34 -16.12 -33.10
C ASN A 98 5.85 -16.32 -31.67
N THR A 99 6.56 -17.43 -31.50
CA THR A 99 7.31 -17.91 -30.34
C THR A 99 7.73 -16.81 -29.34
N PHE A 100 7.39 -17.02 -28.07
CA PHE A 100 7.89 -16.25 -26.92
C PHE A 100 9.40 -16.00 -27.08
N GLU A 101 9.81 -14.77 -27.34
CA GLU A 101 11.24 -14.43 -27.36
C GLU A 101 11.69 -14.22 -25.91
N ASP A 102 12.86 -14.77 -25.58
CA ASP A 102 13.56 -14.69 -24.28
C ASP A 102 13.69 -13.23 -23.76
N LYS A 103 13.48 -12.25 -24.65
CA LYS A 103 13.48 -10.82 -24.39
C LYS A 103 12.23 -10.32 -23.65
N ASP A 104 11.04 -10.84 -23.94
CA ASP A 104 9.79 -10.39 -23.29
C ASP A 104 9.72 -10.88 -21.83
N ILE A 105 10.25 -12.08 -21.56
CA ILE A 105 10.40 -12.62 -20.19
C ILE A 105 11.40 -11.78 -19.40
N LYS A 106 12.55 -11.43 -20.02
CA LYS A 106 13.56 -10.58 -19.38
C LYS A 106 13.04 -9.16 -19.11
N GLU A 107 12.24 -8.59 -20.02
CA GLU A 107 11.62 -7.27 -19.83
C GLU A 107 10.61 -7.31 -18.66
N PHE A 108 9.78 -8.36 -18.58
CA PHE A 108 8.87 -8.55 -17.46
C PHE A 108 9.60 -8.77 -16.13
N GLN A 109 10.65 -9.60 -16.10
CA GLN A 109 11.50 -9.80 -14.92
C GLN A 109 12.13 -8.49 -14.46
N THR A 110 12.63 -7.67 -15.38
CA THR A 110 13.22 -6.36 -15.05
C THR A 110 12.19 -5.43 -14.42
N ILE A 111 10.97 -5.39 -14.96
CA ILE A 111 9.87 -4.59 -14.40
C ILE A 111 9.49 -5.10 -13.00
N LEU A 112 9.43 -6.43 -12.83
CA LEU A 112 9.11 -7.05 -11.53
C LEU A 112 10.19 -6.75 -10.49
N ASP A 113 11.46 -6.90 -10.85
CA ASP A 113 12.59 -6.58 -9.98
C ASP A 113 12.58 -5.11 -9.58
N GLN A 114 12.18 -4.22 -10.49
CA GLN A 114 12.07 -2.79 -10.23
C GLN A 114 10.90 -2.46 -9.29
N ILE A 115 9.72 -3.06 -9.49
CA ILE A 115 8.57 -2.95 -8.56
C ILE A 115 8.96 -3.47 -7.17
N LEU A 116 9.67 -4.60 -7.09
CA LEU A 116 10.15 -5.15 -5.83
C LEU A 116 11.16 -4.21 -5.16
N SER A 117 12.08 -3.62 -5.92
CA SER A 117 13.07 -2.67 -5.38
C SER A 117 12.47 -1.35 -4.90
N ASP A 118 11.42 -0.85 -5.56
CA ASP A 118 10.84 0.45 -5.24
C ASP A 118 9.88 0.38 -4.04
N HIS A 119 9.27 -0.79 -3.81
CA HIS A 119 8.20 -0.96 -2.82
C HIS A 119 8.53 -1.90 -1.64
N TYR A 120 9.64 -2.66 -1.68
CA TYR A 120 10.11 -3.53 -0.59
C TYR A 120 11.53 -3.18 -0.12
#